data_AF-A0A2V8D2S5-F1
#
_entry.id   AF-A0A2V8D2S5-F1
#
_cell.length_a   1.000
_cell.length_b   1.000
_cell.length_c   1.000
_cell.angle_alpha   90.00
_cell.angle_beta   90.00
_cell.angle_gamma   90.00
#
_symmetry.space_group_name_H-M   'P 1'
#
loop_
_entity.id
_entity.type
_entity.pdbx_description
1 polymer ?
#
loop_
_entity_poly.entity_id
_entity_poly.type
_entity_poly.pdbx_seq_one_letter_code
_entity_poly.pdbx_strand_id
1 'polypeptide(L)'
;MMKINPKIVAFPALLAGVAVFISYMGSGTQAQTAPRYKFDPDWPKPLPNKWKMGGVTGLAVDKDDNVWVLNRPNDLTDIELHAELTPPTADCCVRPPSMIHIDKNGNVIGSFDAPQGHGMGVDSKGFVYIGQDTVRKYDPKTGKVVGEVPRTPEREGGGGGGGRGEAAHVPGRGSAGPVAGFLTPTGGRGRGTGDGAARGSAAAAFRAKYPPSTPMIVGGIEEIRLDEAANEMYVADSYLGGRVMVFDMTTFAFKR
;
A
#
# COMPACT_ATOMS: atom_id res chain seq x y z
N MET A 1 14.87 87.26 -15.60
CA MET A 1 15.99 86.77 -14.75
C MET A 1 15.40 86.21 -13.47
N MET A 2 15.52 84.90 -13.23
CA MET A 2 15.32 84.30 -11.91
C MET A 2 16.22 83.05 -11.86
N LYS A 3 17.28 83.10 -11.05
CA LYS A 3 18.28 82.03 -10.91
C LYS A 3 17.77 81.02 -9.89
N ILE A 4 17.57 79.76 -10.31
CA ILE A 4 17.25 78.65 -9.42
C ILE A 4 18.57 78.00 -8.95
N ASN A 5 18.71 77.86 -7.64
CA ASN A 5 19.94 77.42 -6.95
C ASN A 5 19.99 75.88 -6.87
N PRO A 6 21.04 75.18 -7.34
CA PRO A 6 21.00 73.72 -7.55
C PRO A 6 21.26 72.88 -6.28
N LYS A 7 21.29 73.50 -5.09
CA LYS A 7 21.73 72.81 -3.85
C LYS A 7 20.63 72.09 -3.05
N ILE A 8 19.38 72.09 -3.49
CA ILE A 8 18.25 71.56 -2.68
C ILE A 8 17.76 70.17 -3.15
N VAL A 9 18.22 69.66 -4.29
CA VAL A 9 17.72 68.38 -4.84
C VAL A 9 18.40 67.13 -4.23
N ALA A 10 19.43 67.29 -3.39
CA ALA A 10 20.25 66.17 -2.95
C ALA A 10 19.81 65.47 -1.65
N PHE A 11 18.70 65.87 -1.00
CA PHE A 11 18.31 65.31 0.31
C PHE A 11 17.16 64.27 0.36
N PRO A 12 16.22 64.14 -0.61
CA PRO A 12 15.18 63.10 -0.50
C PRO A 12 15.64 61.73 -1.02
N ALA A 13 16.70 61.67 -1.83
CA ALA A 13 17.17 60.41 -2.42
C ALA A 13 17.88 59.48 -1.41
N LEU A 14 18.51 60.04 -0.36
CA LEU A 14 19.27 59.25 0.61
C LEU A 14 18.36 58.50 1.61
N LEU A 15 17.22 59.09 1.98
CA LEU A 15 16.25 58.47 2.90
C LEU A 15 15.42 57.36 2.22
N ALA A 16 15.08 57.53 0.94
CA ALA A 16 14.41 56.49 0.15
C ALA A 16 15.34 55.28 -0.08
N GLY A 17 16.64 55.50 -0.30
CA GLY A 17 17.62 54.42 -0.48
C GLY A 17 17.84 53.57 0.76
N VAL A 18 17.83 54.17 1.96
CA VAL A 18 18.00 53.45 3.23
C VAL A 18 16.76 52.64 3.61
N ALA A 19 15.55 53.17 3.35
CA ALA A 19 14.31 52.43 3.59
C ALA A 19 14.16 51.20 2.66
N VAL A 20 14.62 51.31 1.40
CA VAL A 20 14.63 50.19 0.46
C VAL A 20 15.70 49.14 0.82
N PHE A 21 16.85 49.54 1.38
CA PHE A 21 17.89 48.59 1.82
C PHE A 21 17.50 47.79 3.07
N ILE A 22 16.76 48.38 4.02
CA ILE A 22 16.28 47.68 5.22
C ILE A 22 15.19 46.64 4.87
N SER A 23 14.42 46.90 3.80
CA SER A 23 13.37 46.00 3.31
C SER A 23 13.91 44.70 2.70
N TYR A 24 15.21 44.61 2.38
CA TYR A 24 15.85 43.43 1.80
C TYR A 24 16.61 42.54 2.81
N MET A 25 16.67 42.90 4.10
CA MET A 25 17.37 42.11 5.13
C MET A 25 16.44 41.19 5.95
N GLY A 26 15.18 41.03 5.58
CA GLY A 26 14.16 40.31 6.37
C GLY A 26 13.92 38.83 6.04
N SER A 27 14.51 38.28 4.98
CA SER A 27 14.33 36.86 4.63
C SER A 27 15.50 36.03 5.12
N GLY A 28 15.76 36.07 6.43
CA GLY A 28 16.56 35.02 7.05
C GLY A 28 15.81 33.71 6.86
N THR A 29 16.41 32.77 6.13
CA THR A 29 15.95 31.38 6.08
C THR A 29 15.92 30.88 7.51
N GLN A 30 14.74 30.84 8.14
CA GLN A 30 14.59 30.12 9.40
C GLN A 30 14.92 28.67 9.05
N ALA A 31 16.07 28.19 9.52
CA ALA A 31 16.34 26.78 9.54
C ALA A 31 15.18 26.15 10.32
N GLN A 32 14.24 25.50 9.63
CA GLN A 32 13.19 24.77 10.32
C GLN A 32 13.90 23.73 11.16
N THR A 33 13.82 23.87 12.48
CA THR A 33 14.25 22.83 13.41
C THR A 33 13.60 21.53 12.94
N ALA A 34 14.41 20.50 12.70
CA ALA A 34 13.93 19.22 12.21
C ALA A 34 12.78 18.71 13.10
N PRO A 35 11.71 18.15 12.53
CA PRO A 35 10.61 17.60 13.31
C PRO A 35 11.13 16.58 14.32
N ARG A 36 10.63 16.65 15.57
CA ARG A 36 10.86 15.63 16.59
C ARG A 36 9.63 14.75 16.68
N TYR A 37 9.82 13.46 16.50
CA TYR A 37 8.75 12.46 16.57
C TYR A 37 8.77 11.76 17.93
N LYS A 38 7.60 11.40 18.44
CA LYS A 38 7.43 10.53 19.61
C LYS A 38 6.45 9.40 19.25
N PHE A 39 6.66 8.24 19.84
CA PHE A 39 5.71 7.15 19.78
C PHE A 39 4.44 7.53 20.56
N ASP A 40 3.28 7.23 20.00
CA ASP A 40 1.98 7.36 20.66
C ASP A 40 1.48 5.95 21.06
N PRO A 41 1.47 5.59 22.36
CA PRO A 41 1.03 4.28 22.81
C PRO A 41 -0.48 4.07 22.77
N ASP A 42 -1.27 5.16 22.67
CA ASP A 42 -2.74 5.10 22.74
C ASP A 42 -3.38 5.05 21.34
N TRP A 43 -2.56 5.10 20.28
CA TRP A 43 -2.98 5.06 18.89
C TRP A 43 -2.37 3.86 18.12
N PRO A 44 -3.18 3.07 17.38
CA PRO A 44 -4.63 3.10 17.37
C PRO A 44 -5.21 2.61 18.70
N LYS A 45 -6.50 2.85 18.94
CA LYS A 45 -7.19 2.30 20.11
C LYS A 45 -7.22 0.77 20.01
N PRO A 46 -7.45 0.05 21.13
CA PRO A 46 -7.64 -1.39 21.09
C PRO A 46 -8.64 -1.81 20.01
N LEU A 47 -8.22 -2.75 19.16
CA LEU A 47 -9.05 -3.21 18.06
C LEU A 47 -10.34 -3.85 18.60
N PRO A 48 -11.48 -3.68 17.91
CA PRO A 48 -12.73 -4.27 18.33
C PRO A 48 -12.69 -5.80 18.21
N ASN A 49 -13.68 -6.46 18.79
CA ASN A 49 -13.93 -7.90 18.60
C ASN A 49 -12.74 -8.81 18.95
N LYS A 50 -11.83 -8.34 19.82
CA LYS A 50 -10.64 -9.10 20.26
C LYS A 50 -9.72 -9.47 19.08
N TRP A 51 -9.68 -8.62 18.07
CA TRP A 51 -8.87 -8.82 16.89
C TRP A 51 -7.37 -8.75 17.19
N LYS A 52 -6.63 -9.72 16.64
CA LYS A 52 -5.18 -9.68 16.57
C LYS A 52 -4.76 -9.45 15.12
N MET A 53 -4.06 -8.36 14.81
CA MET A 53 -3.49 -8.18 13.46
C MET A 53 -2.36 -9.19 13.20
N GLY A 54 -2.31 -9.68 11.96
CA GLY A 54 -1.20 -10.45 11.42
C GLY A 54 -0.15 -9.54 10.79
N GLY A 55 0.52 -10.02 9.73
CA GLY A 55 1.45 -9.21 8.95
C GLY A 55 0.73 -8.08 8.20
N VAL A 56 1.21 -6.85 8.29
CA VAL A 56 0.69 -5.73 7.51
C VAL A 56 1.55 -5.57 6.26
N THR A 57 0.92 -5.61 5.08
CA THR A 57 1.62 -5.45 3.79
C THR A 57 1.38 -4.11 3.12
N GLY A 58 0.31 -3.42 3.49
CA GLY A 58 -0.03 -2.11 2.92
C GLY A 58 -0.59 -1.17 3.98
N LEU A 59 -0.21 0.10 3.85
CA LEU A 59 -0.78 1.23 4.58
C LEU A 59 -1.09 2.37 3.61
N ALA A 60 -2.23 3.02 3.79
CA ALA A 60 -2.60 4.23 3.05
C ALA A 60 -3.28 5.22 3.99
N VAL A 61 -3.08 6.51 3.72
CA VAL A 61 -3.81 7.59 4.39
C VAL A 61 -4.74 8.20 3.35
N ASP A 62 -6.04 8.26 3.64
CA ASP A 62 -7.03 8.84 2.74
C ASP A 62 -7.15 10.36 2.93
N LYS A 63 -7.98 11.00 2.11
CA LYS A 63 -8.18 12.46 2.11
C LYS A 63 -8.73 13.03 3.43
N ASP A 64 -9.28 12.19 4.30
CA ASP A 64 -9.89 12.59 5.57
C ASP A 64 -8.95 12.32 6.77
N ASP A 65 -7.68 12.00 6.51
CA ASP A 65 -6.66 11.63 7.51
C ASP A 65 -6.98 10.31 8.22
N ASN A 66 -7.75 9.43 7.57
CA ASN A 66 -7.96 8.07 8.07
C ASN A 66 -6.90 7.13 7.51
N VAL A 67 -6.52 6.15 8.30
CA VAL A 67 -5.53 5.12 7.97
C VAL A 67 -6.23 3.83 7.55
N TRP A 68 -5.89 3.35 6.37
CA TRP A 68 -6.26 2.03 5.88
C TRP A 68 -5.13 1.05 6.09
N VAL A 69 -5.45 -0.13 6.62
CA VAL A 69 -4.50 -1.20 6.90
C VAL A 69 -4.87 -2.43 6.07
N LEU A 70 -3.95 -2.87 5.20
CA LEU A 70 -4.01 -4.18 4.56
C LEU A 70 -3.29 -5.18 5.45
N ASN A 71 -4.10 -5.89 6.23
CA ASN A 71 -3.72 -6.94 7.14
C ASN A 71 -3.71 -8.30 6.42
N ARG A 72 -2.77 -9.17 6.80
CA ARG A 72 -2.70 -10.58 6.40
C ARG A 72 -3.21 -11.48 7.52
N PRO A 73 -4.55 -11.63 7.65
CA PRO A 73 -5.13 -12.35 8.77
C PRO A 73 -4.78 -13.84 8.79
N ASN A 74 -4.51 -14.43 7.63
CA ASN A 74 -4.12 -15.85 7.56
C ASN A 74 -2.62 -16.06 7.83
N ASP A 75 -1.85 -15.06 8.27
CA ASP A 75 -0.51 -15.32 8.80
C ASP A 75 -0.56 -15.83 10.25
N LEU A 76 -1.68 -15.57 10.95
CA LEU A 76 -1.91 -15.96 12.34
C LEU A 76 -2.28 -17.44 12.44
N THR A 77 -1.77 -18.13 13.45
CA THR A 77 -2.13 -19.52 13.75
C THR A 77 -2.81 -19.66 15.11
N ASP A 78 -3.14 -20.89 15.49
CA ASP A 78 -3.62 -21.32 16.79
C ASP A 78 -2.79 -20.84 17.99
N ILE A 79 -1.51 -20.47 17.79
CA ILE A 79 -0.66 -19.89 18.83
C ILE A 79 -0.99 -18.42 19.14
N GLU A 80 -1.72 -17.74 18.24
CA GLU A 80 -2.17 -16.36 18.40
C GLU A 80 -3.70 -16.28 18.53
N LEU A 81 -4.42 -17.21 17.89
CA LEU A 81 -5.88 -17.20 17.73
C LEU A 81 -6.61 -18.08 18.77
N HIS A 82 -6.18 -18.02 20.04
CA HIS A 82 -6.69 -18.90 21.10
C HIS A 82 -8.20 -18.82 21.35
N ALA A 83 -8.86 -17.71 20.99
CA ALA A 83 -10.31 -17.56 21.12
C ALA A 83 -11.10 -18.22 19.96
N GLU A 84 -10.45 -18.58 18.86
CA GLU A 84 -11.06 -19.31 17.74
C GLU A 84 -11.06 -20.83 17.91
N LEU A 85 -10.29 -21.35 18.87
CA LEU A 85 -10.16 -22.78 19.10
C LEU A 85 -11.44 -23.38 19.68
N THR A 86 -11.62 -24.69 19.50
CA THR A 86 -12.76 -25.43 20.05
C THR A 86 -12.25 -26.58 20.95
N PRO A 87 -12.33 -26.46 22.29
CA PRO A 87 -12.81 -25.30 23.05
C PRO A 87 -11.81 -24.12 23.03
N PRO A 88 -12.26 -22.87 23.27
CA PRO A 88 -11.35 -21.73 23.41
C PRO A 88 -10.37 -21.91 24.57
N THR A 89 -9.12 -21.53 24.38
CA THR A 89 -8.06 -21.65 25.42
C THR A 89 -7.76 -20.33 26.12
N ALA A 90 -8.26 -19.20 25.59
CA ALA A 90 -8.18 -17.88 26.21
C ALA A 90 -9.31 -16.98 25.68
N ASP A 91 -9.55 -15.85 26.35
CA ASP A 91 -10.56 -14.89 25.93
C ASP A 91 -10.24 -14.22 24.60
N CYS A 92 -8.96 -14.10 24.25
CA CYS A 92 -8.42 -13.53 23.01
C CYS A 92 -7.47 -14.57 22.36
N CYS A 93 -7.25 -14.59 21.06
CA CYS A 93 -7.70 -13.61 20.07
C CYS A 93 -8.40 -14.26 18.88
N VAL A 94 -9.06 -13.44 18.07
CA VAL A 94 -9.70 -13.88 16.81
C VAL A 94 -9.15 -13.12 15.61
N ARG A 95 -9.32 -13.70 14.43
CA ARG A 95 -8.85 -13.21 13.15
C ARG A 95 -9.62 -11.94 12.75
N PRO A 96 -8.95 -10.81 12.46
CA PRO A 96 -9.58 -9.64 11.86
C PRO A 96 -9.86 -9.82 10.37
N PRO A 97 -10.70 -8.95 9.77
CA PRO A 97 -10.74 -8.78 8.32
C PRO A 97 -9.38 -8.38 7.73
N SER A 98 -9.16 -8.62 6.44
CA SER A 98 -7.95 -8.19 5.76
C SER A 98 -7.86 -6.68 5.52
N MET A 99 -8.99 -5.97 5.43
CA MET A 99 -9.02 -4.51 5.31
C MET A 99 -9.62 -3.89 6.56
N ILE A 100 -8.88 -2.98 7.19
CA ILE A 100 -9.28 -2.25 8.40
C ILE A 100 -9.14 -0.75 8.14
N HIS A 101 -10.17 0.03 8.43
CA HIS A 101 -10.23 1.49 8.29
C HIS A 101 -10.26 2.14 9.66
N ILE A 102 -9.26 2.95 9.96
CA ILE A 102 -9.04 3.58 11.27
C ILE A 102 -9.07 5.08 11.10
N ASP A 103 -9.88 5.80 11.89
CA ASP A 103 -9.87 7.25 11.86
C ASP A 103 -8.62 7.86 12.51
N LYS A 104 -8.38 9.15 12.30
CA LYS A 104 -7.25 9.87 12.92
C LYS A 104 -7.21 9.79 14.45
N ASN A 105 -8.33 9.51 15.12
CA ASN A 105 -8.42 9.35 16.57
C ASN A 105 -8.17 7.90 17.03
N GLY A 106 -7.85 7.00 16.10
CA GLY A 106 -7.52 5.60 16.36
C GLY A 106 -8.74 4.69 16.48
N ASN A 107 -9.95 5.13 16.13
CA ASN A 107 -11.15 4.28 16.13
C ASN A 107 -11.23 3.47 14.84
N VAL A 108 -11.58 2.19 14.93
CA VAL A 108 -11.98 1.42 13.74
C VAL A 108 -13.37 1.90 13.30
N ILE A 109 -13.45 2.45 12.09
CA ILE A 109 -14.67 3.02 11.50
C ILE A 109 -15.24 2.18 10.35
N GLY A 110 -14.50 1.16 9.90
CA GLY A 110 -14.93 0.24 8.86
C GLY A 110 -13.97 -0.92 8.68
N SER A 111 -14.45 -1.99 8.05
CA SER A 111 -13.63 -3.14 7.68
C SER A 111 -14.35 -4.02 6.68
N PHE A 112 -13.61 -4.72 5.84
CA PHE A 112 -14.13 -5.78 4.98
C PHE A 112 -13.06 -6.85 4.76
N ASP A 113 -13.47 -8.07 4.41
CA ASP A 113 -12.54 -9.16 4.16
C ASP A 113 -12.35 -9.35 2.65
N ALA A 114 -11.31 -8.73 2.11
CA ALA A 114 -10.82 -8.99 0.77
C ALA A 114 -9.90 -10.21 0.76
N PRO A 115 -9.79 -10.96 -0.36
CA PRO A 115 -8.67 -11.87 -0.51
C PRO A 115 -7.37 -11.06 -0.39
N GLN A 116 -6.46 -11.57 0.44
CA GLN A 116 -5.26 -10.85 0.87
C GLN A 116 -4.43 -10.32 -0.30
N GLY A 117 -3.48 -9.44 -0.01
CA GLY A 117 -2.55 -8.94 -1.00
C GLY A 117 -1.26 -8.39 -0.43
N HIS A 118 -0.51 -7.71 -1.29
CA HIS A 118 0.72 -7.05 -0.91
C HIS A 118 0.61 -5.54 -1.13
N GLY A 119 0.73 -5.07 -2.37
CA GLY A 119 0.60 -3.63 -2.67
C GLY A 119 -0.81 -3.10 -2.41
N MET A 120 -0.91 -1.86 -1.92
CA MET A 120 -2.19 -1.20 -1.67
C MET A 120 -2.17 0.29 -2.04
N GLY A 121 -3.29 0.82 -2.51
CA GLY A 121 -3.56 2.25 -2.60
C GLY A 121 -5.02 2.57 -2.27
N VAL A 122 -5.32 3.81 -1.89
CA VAL A 122 -6.69 4.30 -1.66
C VAL A 122 -6.86 5.63 -2.38
N ASP A 123 -7.90 5.76 -3.20
CA ASP A 123 -8.18 7.01 -3.93
C ASP A 123 -8.95 8.02 -3.05
N SER A 124 -9.01 9.27 -3.50
CA SER A 124 -9.72 10.35 -2.80
C SER A 124 -11.23 10.12 -2.66
N LYS A 125 -11.80 9.18 -3.41
CA LYS A 125 -13.22 8.76 -3.29
C LYS A 125 -13.39 7.62 -2.28
N GLY A 126 -12.30 7.10 -1.72
CA GLY A 126 -12.26 6.04 -0.72
C GLY A 126 -12.21 4.62 -1.32
N PHE A 127 -12.10 4.46 -2.64
CA PHE A 127 -11.95 3.11 -3.19
C PHE A 127 -10.56 2.55 -2.90
N VAL A 128 -10.53 1.26 -2.57
CA VAL A 128 -9.31 0.56 -2.16
C VAL A 128 -8.78 -0.29 -3.31
N TYR A 129 -7.50 -0.16 -3.62
CA TYR A 129 -6.79 -0.93 -4.65
C TYR A 129 -5.87 -1.93 -3.95
N ILE A 130 -6.01 -3.22 -4.27
CA ILE A 130 -5.20 -4.30 -3.67
C ILE A 130 -4.49 -5.10 -4.76
N GLY A 131 -3.18 -5.19 -4.63
CA GLY A 131 -2.26 -5.91 -5.51
C GLY A 131 -2.00 -7.35 -5.05
N GLN A 132 -2.03 -8.28 -6.01
CA GLN A 132 -1.49 -9.64 -5.90
C GLN A 132 -1.00 -10.14 -7.27
N ASP A 133 -1.79 -10.97 -7.94
CA ASP A 133 -1.56 -11.41 -9.31
C ASP A 133 -2.26 -10.49 -10.32
N THR A 134 -2.89 -9.44 -9.80
CA THR A 134 -3.66 -8.40 -10.46
C THR A 134 -3.77 -7.22 -9.49
N VAL A 135 -4.28 -6.09 -9.95
CA VAL A 135 -4.78 -5.02 -9.08
C VAL A 135 -6.29 -5.03 -9.11
N ARG A 136 -6.92 -5.19 -7.95
CA ARG A 136 -8.39 -5.16 -7.78
C ARG A 136 -8.80 -3.89 -7.06
N LYS A 137 -9.79 -3.18 -7.60
CA LYS A 137 -10.43 -2.01 -6.99
C LYS A 137 -11.69 -2.47 -6.25
N TYR A 138 -11.80 -2.09 -4.98
CA TYR A 138 -12.92 -2.44 -4.10
C TYR A 138 -13.70 -1.20 -3.70
N ASP A 139 -15.02 -1.34 -3.67
CA ASP A 139 -15.91 -0.43 -2.94
C ASP A 139 -15.86 -0.78 -1.44
N PRO A 140 -15.33 0.10 -0.57
CA PRO A 140 -15.19 -0.21 0.85
C PRO A 140 -16.54 -0.37 1.57
N LYS A 141 -17.63 0.19 1.04
CA LYS A 141 -18.96 0.09 1.66
C LYS A 141 -19.56 -1.31 1.51
N THR A 142 -19.25 -1.97 0.40
CA THR A 142 -19.81 -3.28 0.07
C THR A 142 -18.78 -4.41 0.17
N GLY A 143 -17.48 -4.08 0.20
CA GLY A 143 -16.38 -5.04 0.14
C GLY A 143 -16.26 -5.75 -1.20
N LYS A 144 -16.95 -5.27 -2.25
CA LYS A 144 -17.00 -5.92 -3.57
C LYS A 144 -15.99 -5.31 -4.54
N VAL A 145 -15.46 -6.14 -5.43
CA VAL A 145 -14.62 -5.71 -6.55
C VAL A 145 -15.48 -4.93 -7.55
N VAL A 146 -15.02 -3.74 -7.94
CA VAL A 146 -15.65 -2.83 -8.91
C VAL A 146 -14.75 -2.55 -10.12
N GLY A 147 -13.52 -3.07 -10.12
CA GLY A 147 -12.59 -2.97 -11.24
C GLY A 147 -11.38 -3.87 -11.02
N GLU A 148 -10.76 -4.32 -12.11
CA GLU A 148 -9.58 -5.20 -12.05
C GLU A 148 -8.66 -4.92 -13.23
N VAL A 149 -7.34 -4.84 -12.98
CA VAL A 149 -6.35 -4.84 -14.06
C VAL A 149 -6.33 -6.23 -14.69
N PRO A 150 -6.43 -6.34 -16.02
CA PRO A 150 -6.34 -7.63 -16.70
C PRO A 150 -5.01 -8.34 -16.36
N ARG A 151 -5.07 -9.67 -16.26
CA ARG A 151 -3.95 -10.56 -15.94
C ARG A 151 -3.92 -11.72 -16.93
N THR A 152 -2.76 -12.35 -17.10
CA THR A 152 -2.69 -13.55 -17.94
C THR A 152 -3.43 -14.73 -17.32
N PRO A 153 -4.04 -15.62 -18.13
CA PRO A 153 -4.65 -16.85 -17.63
C PRO A 153 -3.64 -17.81 -16.98
N GLU A 154 -2.39 -17.76 -17.44
CA GLU A 154 -1.27 -18.60 -17.01
C GLU A 154 -0.33 -17.82 -16.08
N ARG A 155 0.41 -18.54 -15.24
CA ARG A 155 1.50 -18.03 -14.39
C ARG A 155 2.84 -18.63 -14.79
N GLU A 156 3.93 -17.91 -14.51
CA GLU A 156 5.32 -18.36 -14.77
C GLU A 156 5.65 -19.73 -14.16
N GLY A 157 5.14 -20.01 -12.96
CA GLY A 157 5.39 -21.29 -12.27
C GLY A 157 4.55 -22.47 -12.76
N GLY A 158 3.69 -22.29 -13.77
CA GLY A 158 2.70 -23.28 -14.19
C GLY A 158 1.53 -23.38 -13.20
N GLY A 159 0.33 -23.03 -13.64
CA GLY A 159 -0.89 -23.05 -12.84
C GLY A 159 -1.94 -22.09 -13.36
N GLY A 160 -3.22 -22.42 -13.14
CA GLY A 160 -4.34 -21.57 -13.54
C GLY A 160 -4.37 -20.26 -12.75
N GLY A 161 -4.86 -19.20 -13.38
CA GLY A 161 -4.94 -17.85 -12.81
C GLY A 161 -5.93 -17.63 -11.66
N GLY A 162 -6.27 -18.64 -10.86
CA GLY A 162 -7.07 -18.43 -9.65
C GLY A 162 -6.22 -17.75 -8.57
N GLY A 163 -6.63 -16.56 -8.10
CA GLY A 163 -5.86 -15.71 -7.17
C GLY A 163 -5.36 -16.44 -5.93
N ARG A 164 -4.14 -16.11 -5.46
CA ARG A 164 -3.61 -16.63 -4.19
C ARG A 164 -4.36 -16.00 -2.99
N GLY A 165 -5.58 -16.44 -2.72
CA GLY A 165 -6.34 -15.90 -1.60
C GLY A 165 -7.73 -16.47 -1.36
N GLU A 166 -8.16 -17.47 -2.12
CA GLU A 166 -9.54 -17.96 -2.11
C GLU A 166 -9.77 -19.15 -1.17
N ALA A 167 -8.75 -19.61 -0.43
CA ALA A 167 -8.94 -20.67 0.53
C ALA A 167 -9.87 -20.19 1.65
N ALA A 168 -10.96 -20.92 1.88
CA ALA A 168 -11.88 -20.64 2.98
C ALA A 168 -11.13 -20.61 4.32
N HIS A 169 -11.46 -19.64 5.15
CA HIS A 169 -10.91 -19.54 6.50
C HIS A 169 -11.32 -20.78 7.32
N VAL A 170 -10.34 -21.37 8.00
CA VAL A 170 -10.54 -22.42 9.00
C VAL A 170 -10.09 -21.83 10.35
N PRO A 171 -10.94 -21.83 11.38
CA PRO A 171 -10.61 -21.27 12.70
C PRO A 171 -9.29 -21.81 13.26
N GLY A 172 -8.45 -20.92 13.78
CA GLY A 172 -7.14 -21.25 14.34
C GLY A 172 -6.10 -21.76 13.34
N ARG A 173 -6.41 -21.84 12.04
CA ARG A 173 -5.49 -22.35 11.04
C ARG A 173 -4.96 -21.24 10.14
N GLY A 174 -3.70 -20.89 10.38
CA GLY A 174 -2.94 -20.01 9.50
C GLY A 174 -2.56 -20.68 8.18
N SER A 175 -2.23 -19.84 7.21
CA SER A 175 -1.46 -20.21 6.04
C SER A 175 -0.03 -20.59 6.44
N ALA A 176 0.83 -20.91 5.48
CA ALA A 176 2.24 -21.18 5.77
C ALA A 176 2.96 -19.97 6.41
N GLY A 177 2.38 -18.76 6.32
CA GLY A 177 2.90 -17.54 6.93
C GLY A 177 4.24 -17.08 6.33
N PRO A 178 4.82 -15.99 6.83
CA PRO A 178 6.14 -15.49 6.39
C PRO A 178 7.30 -16.40 6.83
N VAL A 179 7.08 -17.26 7.83
CA VAL A 179 8.08 -18.24 8.33
C VAL A 179 8.05 -19.57 7.59
N ALA A 180 7.20 -19.69 6.55
CA ALA A 180 7.09 -20.87 5.70
C ALA A 180 8.46 -21.30 5.13
N GLY A 181 8.99 -22.42 5.63
CA GLY A 181 10.30 -22.95 5.22
C GLY A 181 11.41 -22.82 6.27
N PHE A 182 11.21 -22.02 7.33
CA PHE A 182 12.03 -22.06 8.55
C PHE A 182 11.46 -23.04 9.56
N LEU A 183 10.13 -23.07 9.67
CA LEU A 183 9.38 -24.01 10.48
C LEU A 183 8.46 -24.82 9.56
N THR A 184 8.54 -26.14 9.63
CA THR A 184 7.62 -27.03 8.91
C THR A 184 6.38 -27.21 9.79
N PRO A 185 5.18 -26.74 9.39
CA PRO A 185 3.99 -26.96 10.19
C PRO A 185 3.72 -28.46 10.34
N THR A 186 3.21 -28.89 11.50
CA THR A 186 2.70 -30.25 11.70
C THR A 186 1.56 -30.51 10.70
N GLY A 187 1.76 -31.47 9.79
CA GLY A 187 0.82 -31.76 8.69
C GLY A 187 0.86 -30.76 7.52
N GLY A 188 1.77 -29.78 7.53
CA GLY A 188 2.06 -28.95 6.37
C GLY A 188 2.76 -29.79 5.30
N ARG A 189 2.28 -29.73 4.05
CA ARG A 189 3.08 -30.20 2.92
C ARG A 189 4.39 -29.43 2.99
N GLY A 190 5.48 -30.11 3.38
CA GLY A 190 6.83 -29.57 3.20
C GLY A 190 6.92 -29.05 1.78
N ARG A 191 7.60 -27.91 1.56
CA ARG A 191 7.78 -27.34 0.22
C ARG A 191 8.38 -28.45 -0.63
N GLY A 192 7.53 -29.13 -1.40
CA GLY A 192 7.96 -30.23 -2.22
C GLY A 192 9.12 -29.71 -3.04
N THR A 193 10.23 -30.45 -3.01
CA THR A 193 11.30 -30.38 -3.99
C THR A 193 10.73 -30.78 -5.35
N GLY A 194 9.69 -30.07 -5.81
CA GLY A 194 9.23 -30.13 -7.18
C GLY A 194 10.44 -29.78 -8.01
N ASP A 195 10.74 -30.69 -8.95
CA ASP A 195 11.95 -30.71 -9.75
C ASP A 195 12.32 -29.28 -10.20
N GLY A 196 13.43 -28.78 -9.67
CA GLY A 196 13.88 -27.42 -9.94
C GLY A 196 14.10 -27.20 -11.43
N ALA A 197 14.45 -28.26 -12.17
CA ALA A 197 14.57 -28.23 -13.61
C ALA A 197 13.21 -28.02 -14.27
N ALA A 198 12.16 -28.76 -13.88
CA ALA A 198 10.82 -28.60 -14.43
C ALA A 198 10.25 -27.19 -14.17
N ARG A 199 10.49 -26.62 -12.98
CA ARG A 199 10.13 -25.24 -12.66
C ARG A 199 10.90 -24.23 -13.51
N GLY A 200 12.20 -24.46 -13.72
CA GLY A 200 13.04 -23.64 -14.60
C GLY A 200 12.56 -23.68 -16.06
N SER A 201 12.22 -24.86 -16.58
CA SER A 201 11.70 -25.02 -17.93
C SER A 201 10.32 -24.37 -18.12
N ALA A 202 9.42 -24.50 -17.14
CA ALA A 202 8.12 -23.83 -17.17
C ALA A 202 8.26 -22.30 -17.18
N ALA A 203 9.15 -21.76 -16.34
CA ALA A 203 9.44 -20.33 -16.30
C ALA A 203 10.05 -19.85 -17.63
N ALA A 204 10.97 -20.61 -18.22
CA ALA A 204 11.57 -20.29 -19.52
C ALA A 204 10.51 -20.28 -20.65
N ALA A 205 9.63 -21.28 -20.69
CA ALA A 205 8.54 -21.35 -21.67
C ALA A 205 7.54 -20.19 -21.49
N PHE A 206 7.20 -19.85 -20.24
CA PHE A 206 6.37 -18.70 -19.94
C PHE A 206 7.01 -17.40 -20.43
N ARG A 207 8.28 -17.15 -20.10
CA ARG A 207 9.00 -15.94 -20.53
C ARG A 207 9.18 -15.84 -22.05
N ALA A 208 9.27 -16.97 -22.74
CA ALA A 208 9.29 -17.00 -24.20
C ALA A 208 7.94 -16.58 -24.81
N LYS A 209 6.83 -17.03 -24.20
CA LYS A 209 5.47 -16.64 -24.62
C LYS A 209 5.13 -15.19 -24.23
N TYR A 210 5.70 -14.73 -23.13
CA TYR A 210 5.38 -13.49 -22.44
C TYR A 210 6.66 -12.75 -22.04
N PRO A 211 7.35 -12.10 -22.99
CA PRO A 211 8.57 -11.36 -22.68
C PRO A 211 8.30 -10.19 -21.70
N PRO A 212 9.31 -9.69 -20.96
CA PRO A 212 9.16 -8.55 -20.04
C PRO A 212 8.56 -7.29 -20.65
N SER A 213 8.70 -7.11 -21.96
CA SER A 213 8.08 -6.03 -22.75
C SER A 213 6.58 -6.21 -23.00
N THR A 214 5.95 -7.29 -22.51
CA THR A 214 4.52 -7.52 -22.72
C THR A 214 3.69 -6.55 -21.87
N PRO A 215 2.90 -5.65 -22.48
CA PRO A 215 2.25 -4.53 -21.79
C PRO A 215 1.33 -4.89 -20.61
N MET A 216 0.60 -6.02 -20.68
CA MET A 216 -0.57 -6.26 -19.81
C MET A 216 -0.38 -7.38 -18.80
N ILE A 217 0.84 -7.88 -18.63
CA ILE A 217 1.07 -9.00 -17.73
C ILE A 217 1.42 -8.40 -16.39
N VAL A 218 0.52 -8.50 -15.43
CA VAL A 218 0.79 -8.19 -14.01
C VAL A 218 0.88 -9.49 -13.23
N GLY A 219 1.75 -9.54 -12.23
CA GLY A 219 1.88 -10.67 -11.33
C GLY A 219 2.79 -10.32 -10.17
N GLY A 220 2.58 -10.84 -8.96
CA GLY A 220 3.45 -10.50 -7.83
C GLY A 220 3.53 -8.98 -7.58
N ILE A 221 2.39 -8.29 -7.60
CA ILE A 221 2.28 -6.86 -7.33
C ILE A 221 2.75 -6.59 -5.90
N GLU A 222 3.80 -5.81 -5.77
CA GLU A 222 4.41 -5.45 -4.50
C GLU A 222 3.89 -4.10 -3.99
N GLU A 223 3.56 -3.17 -4.90
CA GLU A 223 3.18 -1.81 -4.53
C GLU A 223 2.24 -1.16 -5.56
N ILE A 224 1.35 -0.27 -5.07
CA ILE A 224 0.45 0.54 -5.89
C ILE A 224 0.55 2.00 -5.43
N ARG A 225 0.75 2.94 -6.37
CA ARG A 225 0.66 4.39 -6.13
C ARG A 225 -0.31 5.05 -7.09
N LEU A 226 -1.10 5.99 -6.58
CA LEU A 226 -2.14 6.66 -7.34
C LEU A 226 -1.74 8.13 -7.53
N ASP A 227 -1.74 8.59 -8.78
CA ASP A 227 -1.65 9.99 -9.17
C ASP A 227 -2.98 10.38 -9.82
N GLU A 228 -3.90 10.85 -8.97
CA GLU A 228 -5.24 11.23 -9.40
C GLU A 228 -5.24 12.47 -10.31
N ALA A 229 -4.26 13.36 -10.17
CA ALA A 229 -4.15 14.55 -11.01
C ALA A 229 -3.79 14.18 -12.46
N ALA A 230 -2.96 13.15 -12.64
CA ALA A 230 -2.62 12.59 -13.95
C ALA A 230 -3.60 11.51 -14.45
N ASN A 231 -4.55 11.07 -13.61
CA ASN A 231 -5.38 9.88 -13.82
C ASN A 231 -4.52 8.61 -14.06
N GLU A 232 -3.43 8.47 -13.30
CA GLU A 232 -2.45 7.39 -13.44
C GLU A 232 -2.32 6.53 -12.18
N MET A 233 -2.34 5.21 -12.37
CA MET A 233 -2.01 4.22 -11.36
C MET A 233 -0.66 3.60 -11.70
N TYR A 234 0.30 3.77 -10.80
CA TYR A 234 1.62 3.17 -10.86
C TYR A 234 1.60 1.85 -10.10
N VAL A 235 1.97 0.77 -10.78
CA VAL A 235 1.93 -0.58 -10.23
C VAL A 235 3.33 -1.17 -10.32
N ALA A 236 3.93 -1.47 -9.18
CA ALA A 236 5.21 -2.15 -9.13
C ALA A 236 5.01 -3.64 -8.86
N ASP A 237 5.74 -4.46 -9.59
CA ASP A 237 5.67 -5.91 -9.44
C ASP A 237 7.06 -6.53 -9.37
N SER A 238 7.17 -7.67 -8.68
CA SER A 238 8.41 -8.45 -8.57
C SER A 238 8.58 -9.43 -9.75
N TYR A 239 7.72 -9.32 -10.75
CA TYR A 239 7.62 -10.25 -11.88
C TYR A 239 8.53 -9.84 -13.04
N LEU A 240 8.98 -10.82 -13.83
CA LEU A 240 9.80 -10.60 -15.04
C LEU A 240 11.06 -9.73 -14.82
N GLY A 241 11.65 -9.75 -13.62
CA GLY A 241 12.84 -8.96 -13.27
C GLY A 241 12.54 -7.64 -12.58
N GLY A 242 11.27 -7.38 -12.25
CA GLY A 242 10.82 -6.18 -11.57
C GLY A 242 10.42 -5.09 -12.56
N ARG A 243 9.20 -4.58 -12.46
CA ARG A 243 8.69 -3.54 -13.35
C ARG A 243 7.91 -2.49 -12.58
N VAL A 244 7.83 -1.31 -13.15
CA VAL A 244 6.86 -0.27 -12.80
C VAL A 244 6.02 -0.02 -14.05
N MET A 245 4.73 -0.31 -13.96
CA MET A 245 3.76 -0.16 -15.04
C MET A 245 2.80 0.96 -14.70
N VAL A 246 2.40 1.72 -15.70
CA VAL A 246 1.43 2.82 -15.54
C VAL A 246 0.14 2.44 -16.23
N PHE A 247 -0.97 2.52 -15.49
CA PHE A 247 -2.32 2.28 -15.98
C PHE A 247 -3.15 3.54 -15.85
N ASP A 248 -4.17 3.68 -16.68
CA ASP A 248 -5.22 4.67 -16.51
C ASP A 248 -6.12 4.30 -15.32
N MET A 249 -6.33 5.20 -14.35
CA MET A 249 -7.06 4.87 -13.11
C MET A 249 -8.54 4.58 -13.32
N THR A 250 -9.12 5.09 -14.40
CA THR A 250 -10.56 4.99 -14.68
C THR A 250 -10.87 3.76 -15.51
N THR A 251 -10.08 3.53 -16.55
CA THR A 251 -10.29 2.45 -17.53
C THR A 251 -9.46 1.21 -17.25
N PHE A 252 -8.44 1.29 -16.39
CA PHE A 252 -7.44 0.24 -16.14
C PHE A 252 -6.64 -0.15 -17.39
N ALA A 253 -6.68 0.67 -18.43
CA ALA A 253 -5.89 0.47 -19.65
C ALA A 253 -4.41 0.70 -19.36
N PHE A 254 -3.54 -0.17 -19.88
CA PHE A 254 -2.11 0.01 -19.81
C PHE A 254 -1.67 1.24 -20.61
N LYS A 255 -0.76 2.04 -20.05
CA LYS A 255 -0.19 3.22 -20.69
C LYS A 255 1.27 2.99 -21.11
N ARG A 256 2.14 2.58 -20.17
CA ARG A 256 3.59 2.41 -20.39
C ARG A 256 4.25 1.60 -19.27
#